data_AF-G1MTH2-F1
#
_entry.id   AF-G1MTH2-F1
#
_cell.length_a   1.000
_cell.length_b   1.000
_cell.length_c   1.000
_cell.angle_alpha   90.00
_cell.angle_beta   90.00
_cell.angle_gamma   90.00
#
_symmetry.space_group_name_H-M   'P 1'
#
loop_
_entity.id
_entity.type
_entity.pdbx_description
1 polymer ?
#
loop_
_entity_poly.entity_id
_entity_poly.type
_entity_poly.pdbx_seq_one_letter_code
_entity_poly.pdbx_strand_id
1 'polypeptide(L)'
;AVISNLLDELLAHKVLNQAEVDEVQEANPVTTDKARSLIDTVRLKGPRASAIFIDSLRKHDCNLAEQLGLSAGAAGSWISTQLLAGG
;
A
#
# COMPACT_ATOMS: atom_id res chain seq x y z
N ALA A 1 -8.14 7.63 7.72
CA ALA A 1 -6.82 7.77 8.36
C ALA A 1 -5.72 7.27 7.44
N VAL A 2 -5.59 5.97 7.17
CA VAL A 2 -4.52 5.42 6.30
C VAL A 2 -4.56 5.96 4.87
N ILE A 3 -5.72 5.94 4.20
CA ILE A 3 -5.84 6.43 2.80
C ILE A 3 -5.38 7.89 2.68
N SER A 4 -5.81 8.77 3.59
CA SER A 4 -5.39 10.18 3.60
C SER A 4 -3.88 10.33 3.74
N ASN A 5 -3.27 9.62 4.70
CA ASN A 5 -1.81 9.66 4.90
C ASN A 5 -1.06 9.16 3.64
N LEU A 6 -1.57 8.11 3.00
CA LEU A 6 -0.99 7.60 1.75
C LEU A 6 -1.09 8.62 0.61
N LEU A 7 -2.21 9.33 0.49
CA LEU A 7 -2.36 10.39 -0.51
C LEU A 7 -1.33 11.51 -0.29
N ASP A 8 -1.14 11.94 0.96
CA ASP A 8 -0.16 12.98 1.31
C ASP A 8 1.28 12.56 1.00
N GLU A 9 1.68 11.33 1.37
CA GLU A 9 3.02 10.84 1.05
C GLU A 9 3.23 10.70 -0.47
N LEU A 10 2.25 10.15 -1.20
CA LEU A 10 2.36 9.99 -2.64
C LEU A 10 2.40 11.34 -3.38
N LEU A 11 1.70 12.35 -2.87
CA LEU A 11 1.77 13.72 -3.38
C LEU A 11 3.16 14.32 -3.10
N ALA A 12 3.69 14.16 -1.89
CA ALA A 12 5.02 14.63 -1.51
C ALA A 12 6.13 13.99 -2.36
N HIS A 13 5.99 12.70 -2.69
CA HIS A 13 6.88 11.96 -3.57
C HIS A 13 6.65 12.22 -5.08
N LYS A 14 5.71 13.11 -5.44
CA LYS A 14 5.31 13.44 -6.82
C LYS A 14 4.85 12.22 -7.62
N VAL A 15 4.33 11.20 -6.92
CA VAL A 15 3.66 10.06 -7.55
C VAL A 15 2.27 10.50 -7.98
N LEU A 16 1.51 11.11 -7.08
CA LEU A 16 0.23 11.73 -7.38
C LEU A 16 0.40 13.22 -7.64
N ASN A 17 -0.50 13.78 -8.44
CA ASN A 17 -0.73 15.22 -8.54
C ASN A 17 -1.96 15.61 -7.69
N GLN A 18 -2.18 16.92 -7.52
CA GLN A 18 -3.30 17.40 -6.69
C GLN A 18 -4.68 16.95 -7.22
N ALA A 19 -4.87 16.94 -8.54
CA ALA A 19 -6.14 16.53 -9.14
C ALA A 19 -6.44 15.04 -8.90
N GLU A 20 -5.44 14.17 -8.94
CA GLU A 20 -5.59 12.74 -8.62
C GLU A 20 -5.89 12.52 -7.14
N VAL A 21 -5.31 13.32 -6.25
CA VAL A 21 -5.63 13.29 -4.82
C VAL A 21 -7.09 13.69 -4.60
N ASP A 22 -7.51 14.80 -5.21
CA ASP A 22 -8.87 15.30 -5.11
C ASP A 22 -9.87 14.28 -5.69
N GLU A 23 -9.55 13.64 -6.82
CA GLU A 23 -10.38 12.58 -7.41
C GLU A 23 -10.59 11.39 -6.46
N VAL A 24 -9.54 10.93 -5.77
CA VAL A 24 -9.65 9.86 -4.77
C VAL A 24 -10.43 10.31 -3.54
N GLN A 25 -10.30 11.58 -3.14
CA GLN A 25 -11.03 12.12 -1.99
C GLN A 25 -12.52 12.33 -2.28
N GLU A 26 -12.85 12.78 -3.49
CA GLU A 26 -14.21 13.03 -3.97
C GLU A 26 -14.92 11.77 -4.48
N ALA A 27 -14.16 10.72 -4.84
CA ALA A 27 -14.71 9.41 -5.15
C ALA A 27 -15.50 8.90 -3.93
N ASN A 28 -16.84 8.87 -4.05
CA ASN A 28 -17.89 8.28 -3.20
C ASN A 28 -17.58 8.19 -1.67
N PRO A 29 -18.49 8.56 -0.74
CA PRO A 29 -18.25 8.43 0.71
C PRO A 29 -17.84 7.03 1.21
N VAL A 30 -17.97 5.97 0.40
CA VAL A 30 -17.55 4.61 0.73
C VAL A 30 -16.02 4.48 0.67
N THR A 31 -15.40 4.16 1.80
CA THR A 31 -13.95 3.96 1.95
C THR A 31 -13.36 2.94 0.98
N THR A 32 -14.14 1.94 0.58
CA THR A 32 -13.74 0.90 -0.38
C THR A 32 -13.46 1.46 -1.78
N ASP A 33 -14.28 2.41 -2.24
CA ASP A 33 -14.11 3.00 -3.57
C ASP A 33 -12.87 3.89 -3.62
N LYS A 34 -12.57 4.60 -2.52
CA LYS A 34 -11.34 5.39 -2.36
C LYS A 34 -10.09 4.52 -2.40
N ALA A 35 -10.11 3.39 -1.69
CA ALA A 35 -8.98 2.45 -1.71
C ALA A 35 -8.75 1.89 -3.11
N ARG A 36 -9.84 1.52 -3.81
CA ARG A 36 -9.76 0.99 -5.18
C ARG A 36 -9.18 2.03 -6.15
N SER A 37 -9.72 3.26 -6.12
CA SER A 37 -9.24 4.35 -6.98
C SER A 37 -7.76 4.66 -6.73
N LEU A 38 -7.33 4.72 -5.47
CA LEU A 38 -5.92 4.91 -5.12
C LEU A 38 -5.01 3.81 -5.68
N ILE A 39 -5.39 2.55 -5.49
CA ILE A 39 -4.60 1.39 -5.96
C ILE A 39 -4.51 1.39 -7.48
N ASP A 40 -5.62 1.65 -8.18
CA ASP A 40 -5.64 1.69 -9.64
C ASP A 40 -4.75 2.82 -10.19
N THR A 41 -4.83 4.02 -9.61
CA THR A 41 -3.98 5.17 -10.01
C THR A 41 -2.50 4.90 -9.80
N VAL A 42 -2.10 4.38 -8.63
CA VAL A 42 -0.69 4.04 -8.35
C VAL A 42 -0.19 2.95 -9.30
N ARG A 43 -1.01 1.92 -9.55
CA ARG A 43 -0.66 0.81 -10.43
C ARG A 43 -0.46 1.26 -11.87
N LEU A 44 -1.28 2.19 -12.37
CA LEU A 44 -1.16 2.75 -13.73
C LEU A 44 0.13 3.56 -13.92
N LYS A 45 0.67 4.16 -12.87
CA LYS A 45 1.94 4.91 -12.90
C LYS A 45 3.18 4.01 -12.91
N GLY A 46 2.99 2.72 -12.63
CA GLY A 46 4.01 1.70 -12.80
C GLY A 46 4.84 1.37 -11.57
N PRO A 47 5.89 0.53 -11.72
CA PRO A 47 6.53 -0.16 -10.61
C PRO A 47 7.15 0.77 -9.55
N ARG A 48 7.67 1.93 -9.97
CA ARG A 48 8.25 2.93 -9.06
C ARG A 48 7.19 3.53 -8.13
N ALA A 49 6.01 3.85 -8.67
CA ALA A 49 4.89 4.37 -7.89
C ALA A 49 4.39 3.32 -6.89
N SER A 50 4.24 2.07 -7.34
CA SER A 50 3.83 0.95 -6.48
C SER A 50 4.83 0.70 -5.34
N ALA A 51 6.14 0.80 -5.60
CA ALA A 51 7.16 0.65 -4.56
C ALA A 51 7.05 1.72 -3.48
N ILE A 52 6.83 2.99 -3.88
CA ILE A 52 6.63 4.10 -2.95
C ILE A 52 5.36 3.88 -2.13
N PHE A 53 4.25 3.49 -2.76
CA PHE A 53 3.00 3.17 -2.06
C PHE A 53 3.20 2.08 -0.99
N ILE A 54 3.91 1.01 -1.31
CA ILE A 54 4.18 -0.08 -0.35
C ILE A 54 5.05 0.42 0.81
N ASP A 55 6.07 1.24 0.54
CA ASP A 55 6.91 1.83 1.57
C ASP A 55 6.10 2.77 2.49
N SER A 56 5.27 3.62 1.91
CA SER A 56 4.34 4.50 2.64
C SER A 56 3.36 3.71 3.51
N LEU A 57 2.78 2.64 2.97
CA LEU A 57 1.87 1.77 3.72
C LEU A 57 2.58 1.12 4.91
N ARG A 58 3.81 0.64 4.74
CA ARG A 58 4.60 0.06 5.84
C ARG A 58 4.89 1.08 6.95
N LYS A 59 5.17 2.34 6.59
CA LYS A 59 5.45 3.42 7.56
C LYS A 59 4.23 3.78 8.38
N HIS A 60 3.07 3.86 7.73
CA HIS A 60 1.84 4.31 8.39
C HIS A 60 1.03 3.19 9.04
N ASP A 61 1.08 1.98 8.49
CA ASP A 61 0.35 0.83 9.00
C ASP A 61 1.09 -0.48 8.65
N CYS A 62 2.07 -0.80 9.50
CA CYS A 62 2.86 -2.02 9.34
C CYS A 62 2.02 -3.30 9.49
N ASN A 63 0.94 -3.27 10.29
CA ASN A 63 0.07 -4.42 10.48
C ASN A 63 -0.75 -4.69 9.23
N LEU A 64 -1.33 -3.65 8.61
CA LEU A 64 -2.02 -3.79 7.34
C LEU A 64 -1.07 -4.23 6.22
N ALA A 65 0.15 -3.69 6.17
CA ALA A 65 1.16 -4.13 5.22
C ALA A 65 1.50 -5.63 5.40
N GLU A 66 1.57 -6.12 6.64
CA GLU A 66 1.78 -7.54 6.94
C GLU A 66 0.59 -8.42 6.52
N GLN A 67 -0.64 -8.01 6.86
CA GLN A 67 -1.86 -8.71 6.46
C GLN A 67 -2.00 -8.84 4.94
N LEU A 68 -1.51 -7.85 4.19
CA LEU A 68 -1.51 -7.84 2.73
C LEU A 68 -0.31 -8.58 2.11
N GLY A 69 0.59 -9.16 2.92
CA GLY A 69 1.81 -9.82 2.44
C GLY A 69 2.83 -8.85 1.84
N LEU A 70 2.68 -7.56 2.13
CA LEU A 70 3.52 -6.48 1.63
C LEU A 70 4.67 -6.15 2.59
N SER A 71 4.90 -6.90 3.66
CA SER A 71 6.05 -6.69 4.56
C SER A 71 7.39 -7.04 3.87
N ALA A 72 8.50 -6.44 4.32
CA ALA A 72 9.83 -6.59 3.72
C ALA A 72 10.41 -8.02 3.78
N GLY A 73 9.70 -8.98 4.38
CA GLY A 73 10.18 -10.33 4.71
C GLY A 73 9.58 -11.51 3.93
N ALA A 74 8.93 -11.31 2.79
CA ALA A 74 8.38 -12.45 2.01
C ALA A 74 9.40 -13.18 1.12
N ALA A 75 10.68 -12.81 1.18
CA ALA A 75 11.79 -13.63 0.67
C ALA A 75 12.49 -14.34 1.84
N GLY A 76 11.77 -15.22 2.56
CA GLY A 76 12.40 -15.97 3.65
C GLY A 76 11.47 -16.80 4.55
N SER A 77 10.18 -16.47 4.62
CA SER A 77 9.23 -17.23 5.47
C SER A 77 8.58 -18.41 4.73
N TRP A 78 9.40 -19.31 4.17
CA TRP A 78 8.97 -20.67 3.78
C TRP A 78 9.78 -21.77 4.50
N ILE A 79 10.75 -21.41 5.34
CA ILE A 79 11.68 -22.41 5.92
C ILE A 79 11.27 -22.88 7.33
N SER A 80 10.40 -22.17 8.05
CA SER A 80 10.20 -22.46 9.49
C SER A 80 9.07 -23.42 9.87
N THR A 81 8.24 -23.90 8.95
CA THR A 81 7.15 -24.84 9.31
C THR A 81 7.50 -26.33 9.14
N GLN A 82 8.64 -26.67 8.53
CA GLN A 82 8.99 -28.07 8.26
C GLN A 82 9.98 -28.72 9.27
N LEU A 83 10.44 -28.02 10.31
CA LEU A 83 11.51 -28.51 11.20
C LEU A 83 11.10 -28.76 12.68
N LEU A 84 9.81 -28.80 13.01
CA LEU A 84 9.35 -29.04 14.39
C LEU A 84 8.47 -30.30 14.57
N ALA A 85 8.38 -31.18 13.57
CA ALA A 85 7.56 -32.40 13.64
C ALA A 85 8.33 -33.69 13.35
N GLY A 86 9.65 -33.71 13.59
CA GLY A 86 10.49 -34.89 13.44
C GLY A 86 11.56 -34.96 14.52
N GLY A 87 11.16 -35.40 15.70
CA GLY A 87 12.02 -35.72 16.84
C GLY A 87 11.34 -36.76 17.71
#